data_AF-A0A7D5QKN1-F1
#
_entry.id   AF-A0A7D5QKN1-F1
#
_cell.length_a   1.000
_cell.length_b   1.000
_cell.length_c   1.000
_cell.angle_alpha   90.00
_cell.angle_beta   90.00
_cell.angle_gamma   90.00
#
_symmetry.space_group_name_H-M   'P 1'
#
loop_
_entity.id
_entity.type
_entity.pdbx_description
1 polymer ?
#
loop_
_entity_poly.entity_id
_entity_poly.type
_entity_poly.pdbx_seq_one_letter_code
_entity_poly.pdbx_strand_id
1 'polypeptide(L)'
;MPHGNRRPNCEYVPRDQASKCPSTRGPHAIRHGSITWQRNLGFDEDTVAARVAATPQVIRRYYDDPDFDDELERRRSETEVIDIEEHLHPTDLGAEEEDS
;
A
#
# COMPACT_ATOMS: atom_id res chain seq x y z
N MET A 1 3.43 -17.92 13.89
CA MET A 1 3.37 -16.48 13.61
C MET A 1 4.44 -16.16 12.60
N PRO A 2 4.30 -15.08 11.81
CA PRO A 2 5.33 -14.75 10.85
C PRO A 2 6.65 -14.39 11.58
N HIS A 3 7.79 -14.66 10.93
CA HIS A 3 9.16 -14.61 11.47
C HIS A 3 9.53 -15.64 12.55
N GLY A 4 8.99 -16.86 12.45
CA GLY A 4 9.46 -18.00 13.27
C GLY A 4 9.06 -17.95 14.75
N ASN A 5 8.33 -16.91 15.17
CA ASN A 5 7.89 -16.76 16.56
C ASN A 5 6.57 -17.51 16.85
N ARG A 6 6.42 -17.96 18.10
CA ARG A 6 5.16 -18.47 18.64
C ARG A 6 4.50 -17.38 19.49
N ARG A 7 3.16 -17.28 19.43
CA ARG A 7 2.34 -16.29 20.17
C ARG A 7 2.79 -16.00 21.61
N PRO A 8 3.00 -17.01 22.47
CA PRO A 8 3.36 -16.75 23.88
C PRO A 8 4.71 -16.05 24.08
N ASN A 9 5.63 -16.13 23.10
CA ASN A 9 6.97 -15.56 23.20
C ASN A 9 7.19 -14.42 22.20
N CYS A 10 6.13 -13.93 21.54
CA CYS A 10 6.24 -12.89 20.52
C CYS A 10 6.08 -11.50 21.15
N GLU A 11 7.15 -10.72 21.11
CA GLU A 11 7.20 -9.35 21.65
C GLU A 11 6.33 -8.34 20.88
N TYR A 12 5.87 -8.69 19.68
CA TYR A 12 5.07 -7.83 18.80
C TYR A 12 3.55 -8.10 18.89
N VAL A 13 3.10 -8.97 19.81
CA VAL A 13 1.66 -9.21 20.06
C VAL A 13 0.96 -7.98 20.67
N PRO A 14 1.57 -7.23 21.60
CA PRO A 14 0.98 -5.99 22.10
C PRO A 14 0.76 -4.97 20.98
N ARG A 15 -0.39 -4.29 21.01
CA ARG A 15 -0.84 -3.36 19.95
C ARG A 15 0.15 -2.21 19.70
N ASP A 16 0.83 -1.75 20.73
CA ASP A 16 1.86 -0.71 20.69
C ASP A 16 3.18 -1.17 20.05
N GLN A 17 3.40 -2.48 19.94
CA GLN A 17 4.60 -3.09 19.33
C GLN A 17 4.32 -3.74 17.98
N ALA A 18 3.05 -3.99 17.64
CA ALA A 18 2.65 -4.64 16.39
C ALA A 18 3.22 -3.94 15.13
N SER A 19 3.34 -2.61 15.14
CA SER A 19 3.90 -1.85 14.02
C SER A 19 5.40 -2.10 13.80
N LYS A 20 6.11 -2.61 14.79
CA LYS A 20 7.54 -2.93 14.74
C LYS A 20 7.81 -4.38 14.33
N CYS A 21 6.76 -5.20 14.21
CA CYS A 21 6.91 -6.57 13.71
C CYS A 21 7.57 -6.52 12.33
N PRO A 22 8.65 -7.28 12.08
CA PRO A 22 9.26 -7.28 10.76
C PRO A 22 8.33 -7.83 9.66
N SER A 23 7.19 -8.44 10.02
CA SER A 23 6.18 -8.91 9.08
C SER A 23 5.12 -7.85 8.78
N THR A 24 5.04 -6.82 9.62
CA THR A 24 4.16 -5.68 9.39
C THR A 24 4.64 -4.96 8.14
N ARG A 25 3.78 -4.88 7.14
CA ARG A 25 3.96 -3.99 5.99
C ARG A 25 3.14 -2.74 6.24
N GLY A 26 3.83 -1.60 6.29
CA GLY A 26 3.17 -0.31 6.43
C GLY A 26 2.39 0.07 5.16
N PRO A 27 1.31 0.86 5.28
CA PRO A 27 0.47 1.25 4.13
C PRO A 27 1.18 2.17 3.13
N HIS A 28 2.38 2.65 3.45
CA HIS A 28 3.14 3.57 2.61
C HIS A 28 3.35 3.03 1.19
N ALA A 29 3.71 1.76 1.03
CA ALA A 29 3.95 1.19 -0.30
C ALA A 29 2.70 1.26 -1.21
N ILE A 30 1.53 0.94 -0.66
CA ILE A 30 0.24 1.03 -1.36
C ILE A 30 -0.07 2.48 -1.69
N ARG A 31 0.13 3.39 -0.73
CA ARG A 31 -0.07 4.83 -0.92
C ARG A 31 0.81 5.38 -2.05
N HIS A 32 2.09 5.02 -2.08
CA HIS A 32 3.01 5.42 -3.14
C HIS A 32 2.54 4.93 -4.51
N GLY A 33 2.22 3.63 -4.64
CA GLY A 33 1.72 3.05 -5.88
C GLY A 33 0.43 3.71 -6.37
N SER A 34 -0.49 4.01 -5.45
CA SER A 34 -1.76 4.70 -5.77
C SER A 34 -1.54 6.12 -6.29
N ILE A 35 -0.60 6.89 -5.73
CA ILE A 35 -0.27 8.24 -6.21
C ILE A 35 0.30 8.18 -7.62
N THR A 36 1.26 7.28 -7.86
CA THR A 36 1.86 7.07 -9.19
C THR A 36 0.80 6.66 -10.22
N TRP A 37 -0.05 5.68 -9.91
CA TRP A 37 -1.12 5.25 -10.82
C TRP A 37 -2.06 6.40 -11.19
N GLN A 38 -2.43 7.26 -10.23
CA GLN A 38 -3.26 8.44 -10.49
C GLN A 38 -2.59 9.46 -11.41
N ARG A 39 -1.30 9.73 -11.20
CA ARG A 39 -0.52 10.62 -12.08
C ARG A 39 -0.44 10.07 -13.49
N ASN A 40 -0.31 8.75 -13.62
CA ASN A 40 -0.18 8.09 -14.92
C ASN A 40 -1.50 7.95 -15.68
N LEU A 41 -2.63 8.15 -15.00
CA LEU A 41 -3.91 8.36 -15.68
C LEU A 41 -4.05 9.79 -16.23
N GLY A 42 -3.04 10.64 -16.03
CA GLY A 42 -3.04 12.04 -16.44
C GLY A 42 -3.74 12.98 -15.47
N PHE A 43 -4.07 12.54 -14.24
CA PHE A 43 -4.67 13.45 -13.25
C PHE A 43 -3.67 14.51 -12.81
N ASP A 44 -4.10 15.77 -12.79
CA ASP A 44 -3.26 16.89 -12.36
C ASP A 44 -2.83 16.76 -10.89
N GLU A 45 -1.71 17.39 -10.58
CA GLU A 45 -1.09 17.37 -9.26
C GLU A 45 -1.97 17.97 -8.15
N ASP A 46 -2.83 18.95 -8.44
CA ASP A 46 -3.72 19.57 -7.45
C ASP A 46 -4.83 18.59 -7.06
N THR A 47 -5.43 17.91 -8.06
CA THR A 47 -6.42 16.85 -7.85
C THR A 47 -5.85 15.70 -7.04
N VAL A 48 -4.66 15.21 -7.39
CA VAL A 48 -4.02 14.10 -6.65
C VAL A 48 -3.65 14.55 -5.24
N ALA A 49 -3.10 15.75 -5.06
CA ALA A 49 -2.74 16.30 -3.76
C ALA A 49 -3.95 16.39 -2.82
N ALA A 50 -5.09 16.90 -3.32
CA ALA A 50 -6.32 16.97 -2.55
C ALA A 50 -6.80 15.57 -2.11
N ARG A 51 -6.75 14.58 -3.01
CA ARG A 51 -7.18 13.20 -2.73
C ARG A 51 -6.34 12.51 -1.68
N VAL A 52 -5.02 12.73 -1.70
CA VAL A 52 -4.10 12.04 -0.79
C VAL A 52 -3.75 12.86 0.45
N ALA A 53 -4.36 14.02 0.65
CA ALA A 53 -4.03 14.95 1.73
C ALA A 53 -2.54 15.32 1.73
N ALA A 54 -2.01 15.67 0.55
CA ALA A 54 -0.67 16.22 0.37
C ALA A 54 -0.76 17.63 -0.22
N THR A 55 0.38 18.30 -0.37
CA THR A 55 0.44 19.56 -1.11
C THR A 55 0.76 19.30 -2.58
N PRO A 56 0.28 20.13 -3.52
CA PRO A 56 0.62 20.01 -4.94
C PRO A 56 2.14 20.01 -5.16
N GLN A 57 2.86 20.82 -4.38
CA GLN A 57 4.32 20.89 -4.43
C GLN A 57 5.02 19.56 -4.08
N VAL A 58 4.46 18.76 -3.17
CA VAL A 58 4.97 17.42 -2.86
C VAL A 58 4.67 16.47 -4.01
N ILE A 59 3.47 16.53 -4.59
CA ILE A 59 3.13 15.70 -5.75
C ILE A 59 4.03 16.02 -6.93
N ARG A 60 4.22 17.31 -7.23
CA ARG A 60 5.14 17.77 -8.27
C ARG A 60 6.57 17.32 -8.02
N ARG A 61 7.07 17.44 -6.79
CA ARG A 61 8.46 17.10 -6.48
C ARG A 61 8.79 15.63 -6.66
N TYR A 62 7.84 14.73 -6.36
CA TYR A 62 8.11 13.29 -6.25
C TYR A 62 7.38 12.44 -7.29
N TYR A 63 6.39 12.99 -7.99
CA TYR A 63 5.49 12.26 -8.89
C TYR A 63 5.12 13.06 -10.15
N ASP A 64 5.87 14.10 -10.51
CA ASP A 64 5.78 14.78 -11.80
C ASP A 64 7.00 14.42 -12.65
N ASP A 65 6.89 13.32 -13.38
CA ASP A 65 7.88 12.83 -14.34
C ASP A 65 7.13 12.34 -15.59
N PRO A 66 7.44 12.87 -16.78
CA PRO A 66 6.84 12.40 -18.04
C PRO A 66 7.11 10.92 -18.32
N ASP A 67 8.13 10.31 -17.73
CA ASP A 67 8.49 8.91 -17.97
C ASP A 67 7.62 7.92 -17.16
N PHE A 68 6.77 8.39 -16.23
CA PHE A 68 5.98 7.47 -15.40
C PHE A 68 4.91 6.69 -16.18
N ASP A 69 4.36 7.25 -17.26
CA ASP A 69 3.40 6.55 -18.12
C ASP A 69 4.07 5.34 -18.78
N ASP A 70 5.24 5.56 -19.37
CA ASP A 70 6.04 4.51 -20.01
C ASP A 70 6.53 3.46 -19.00
N GLU A 71 6.92 3.89 -17.79
CA GLU A 71 7.31 3.00 -16.68
C GLU A 71 6.14 2.14 -16.19
N LEU A 72 4.93 2.71 -16.11
CA LEU A 72 3.73 1.94 -15.76
C LEU A 72 3.33 0.97 -16.85
N GLU A 73 3.42 1.36 -18.13
CA GLU A 73 3.12 0.45 -19.23
C GLU A 73 4.05 -0.78 -19.19
N ARG A 74 5.34 -0.59 -18.88
CA ARG A 74 6.27 -1.70 -18.65
C ARG A 74 5.85 -2.58 -17.48
N ARG A 75 5.58 -1.98 -16.32
CA ARG A 75 5.24 -2.69 -15.08
C ARG A 75 3.84 -3.30 -15.07
N ARG A 76 2.92 -2.81 -15.90
CA ARG A 76 1.55 -3.36 -16.04
C ARG A 76 1.61 -4.82 -16.41
N SER A 77 2.44 -5.19 -17.39
CA SER A 77 2.61 -6.59 -17.79
C SER A 77 3.08 -7.50 -16.64
N GLU A 78 3.87 -6.97 -15.70
CA GLU A 78 4.38 -7.70 -14.54
C GLU A 78 3.36 -7.75 -13.38
N THR A 79 2.53 -6.71 -13.26
CA THR A 79 1.64 -6.51 -12.10
C THR A 79 0.21 -6.97 -12.38
N GLU A 80 -0.23 -7.05 -13.64
CA GLU A 80 -1.58 -7.48 -14.03
C GLU A 80 -1.90 -8.92 -13.61
N VAL A 81 -0.86 -9.73 -13.44
CA VAL A 81 -0.96 -11.12 -12.94
C VAL A 81 -0.87 -11.22 -11.42
N ILE A 82 -0.65 -10.12 -10.70
CA ILE A 82 -0.59 -10.12 -9.23
C ILE A 82 -2.01 -10.16 -8.69
N ASP A 83 -2.42 -11.35 -8.26
CA ASP A 83 -3.66 -11.51 -7.52
C ASP A 83 -3.43 -11.12 -6.06
N ILE A 84 -4.12 -10.05 -5.64
CA ILE A 84 -4.11 -9.59 -4.26
C ILE A 84 -4.70 -10.69 -3.37
N GLU A 85 -5.72 -11.41 -3.84
CA GLU A 85 -6.42 -12.45 -3.10
C GLU A 85 -5.54 -13.68 -2.83
N GLU A 86 -4.66 -14.05 -3.76
CA GLU A 86 -3.70 -15.14 -3.59
C GLU A 86 -2.71 -14.87 -2.45
N HIS A 87 -2.40 -13.59 -2.19
CA HIS A 87 -1.44 -13.17 -1.17
C HIS A 87 -2.10 -12.68 0.14
N LEU A 88 -3.43 -12.70 0.22
CA LEU A 88 -4.15 -12.41 1.46
C LEU A 88 -3.93 -13.55 2.46
N HIS A 89 -3.54 -13.19 3.68
CA HIS A 89 -3.61 -14.12 4.78
C HIS A 89 -5.09 -14.38 5.11
N PRO A 90 -5.50 -15.60 5.53
CA PRO A 90 -6.90 -15.95 5.81
C PRO A 90 -7.63 -15.07 6.85
N THR A 91 -6.91 -14.18 7.52
CA THR A 91 -7.44 -13.24 8.52
C THR A 91 -7.51 -11.79 8.04
N ASP A 92 -7.01 -11.49 6.83
CA ASP A 92 -6.93 -10.12 6.32
C ASP A 92 -8.30 -9.56 5.92
N LEU A 93 -9.26 -10.43 5.63
CA LEU A 93 -10.68 -10.12 5.45
C LEU A 93 -11.50 -10.86 6.51
N GLY A 94 -11.23 -10.60 7.79
CA GLY A 94 -12.09 -11.08 8.87
C GLY A 94 -13.46 -10.42 8.76
N ALA A 95 -14.48 -11.19 8.40
CA ALA A 95 -15.87 -10.79 8.43
C ALA A 95 -16.22 -10.18 9.80
N GLU A 96 -16.78 -8.99 9.79
CA GLU A 96 -17.55 -8.51 10.93
C GLU A 96 -18.82 -9.37 11.00
N GLU A 97 -18.78 -10.46 11.78
CA GLU A 97 -20.01 -11.15 12.16
C GLU A 97 -20.71 -10.30 13.22
N GLU A 98 -21.85 -9.74 12.80
CA GLU A 98 -22.78 -8.94 13.58
C GLU A 98 -23.16 -9.62 14.91
N ASP A 99 -23.02 -8.85 15.99
CA ASP A 99 -23.41 -9.17 17.36
C ASP A 99 -24.92 -9.49 17.44
N SER A 100 -25.27 -10.66 17.97
CA SER A 100 -26.64 -11.00 18.42
C SER A 100 -26.64 -11.84 19.68
#